data_AF-A0A9P6GYR5-F1
#
_entry.id   AF-A0A9P6GYR5-F1
#
_cell.length_a   1.000
_cell.length_b   1.000
_cell.length_c   1.000
_cell.angle_alpha   90.00
_cell.angle_beta   90.00
_cell.angle_gamma   90.00
#
_symmetry.space_group_name_H-M   'P 1'
#
loop_
_entity.id
_entity.type
_entity.pdbx_description
1 polymer ?
#
loop_
_entity_poly.entity_id
_entity_poly.type
_entity_poly.pdbx_seq_one_letter_code
_entity_poly.pdbx_strand_id
1 'polypeptide(L)'
;MDKPTRTLVIVGDSKTLEKIASDLKNKPDVREIYKHQRFTNALVAIFYDIRKAEAVYKDIKSTNTVVYYSISKYEVPQEIDKCDESRNQGTVYITLKNNRNVNEKEFMKHISSFGEIKEIKLTSGLIKCVEFFDTRSASKIREALNNKSYGNCSVSVRNVWDLNSKTRTELLNRVEQEIQKIEVPDVKKRKITNKKTENIPFGDLFDEFIVENLDKIILKIKR
;
A
#
# COMPACT_ATOMS: atom_id res chain seq x y z
N MET A 1 -12.69 7.37 -15.68
CA MET A 1 -12.21 6.03 -15.29
C MET A 1 -11.50 6.15 -13.96
N ASP A 2 -11.71 5.22 -13.02
CA ASP A 2 -10.95 5.19 -11.78
C ASP A 2 -9.48 4.91 -12.10
N LYS A 3 -8.57 5.68 -11.49
CA LYS A 3 -7.13 5.53 -11.71
C LYS A 3 -6.66 4.22 -11.07
N PRO A 4 -6.12 3.26 -11.83
CA PRO A 4 -5.66 2.00 -11.25
C PRO A 4 -4.54 2.21 -10.24
N THR A 5 -4.59 1.44 -9.16
CA THR A 5 -3.55 1.35 -8.14
C THR A 5 -3.30 -0.13 -7.81
N ARG A 6 -2.25 -0.39 -7.01
CA ARG A 6 -1.91 -1.73 -6.55
C ARG A 6 -2.73 -2.19 -5.34
N THR A 7 -3.65 -1.37 -4.85
CA THR A 7 -4.42 -1.67 -3.66
C THR A 7 -5.90 -1.67 -4.01
N LEU A 8 -6.56 -2.78 -3.71
CA LEU A 8 -8.00 -2.91 -3.84
C LEU A 8 -8.64 -2.91 -2.46
N VAL A 9 -9.78 -2.22 -2.34
CA VAL A 9 -10.71 -2.36 -1.22
C VAL A 9 -11.98 -3.01 -1.74
N ILE A 10 -12.30 -4.17 -1.20
CA ILE A 10 -13.38 -5.06 -1.65
C ILE A 10 -14.42 -5.11 -0.54
N VAL A 11 -15.68 -4.81 -0.85
CA VAL A 11 -16.78 -4.74 0.11
C VAL A 11 -17.81 -5.82 -0.23
N GLY A 12 -18.21 -6.59 0.77
CA GLY A 12 -19.15 -7.70 0.59
C GLY A 12 -19.49 -8.40 1.91
N ASP A 13 -20.31 -9.44 1.83
CA ASP A 13 -20.63 -10.30 2.97
C ASP A 13 -19.42 -11.17 3.39
N SER A 14 -19.44 -11.69 4.62
CA SER A 14 -18.30 -12.44 5.18
C SER A 14 -17.91 -13.65 4.33
N LYS A 15 -18.88 -14.38 3.75
CA LYS A 15 -18.62 -15.60 2.97
C LYS A 15 -17.93 -15.24 1.66
N THR A 16 -18.40 -14.20 0.99
CA THR A 16 -17.78 -13.66 -0.23
C THR A 16 -16.35 -13.19 0.05
N LEU A 17 -16.14 -12.42 1.12
CA LEU A 17 -14.81 -11.91 1.47
C LEU A 17 -13.84 -13.03 1.89
N GLU A 18 -14.32 -14.05 2.61
CA GLU A 18 -13.51 -15.22 2.98
C GLU A 18 -13.07 -16.02 1.76
N LYS A 19 -13.97 -16.22 0.80
CA LYS A 19 -13.64 -16.87 -0.47
C LYS A 19 -12.58 -16.07 -1.22
N ILE A 20 -12.78 -14.76 -1.40
CA ILE A 20 -11.81 -13.91 -2.10
C ILE A 20 -10.46 -13.88 -1.38
N ALA A 21 -10.46 -13.78 -0.05
CA ALA A 21 -9.24 -13.82 0.75
C ALA A 21 -8.51 -15.16 0.57
N SER A 22 -9.22 -16.28 0.55
CA SER A 22 -8.66 -17.62 0.29
C SER A 22 -8.08 -17.73 -1.11
N ASP A 23 -8.81 -17.26 -2.12
CA ASP A 23 -8.40 -17.32 -3.53
C ASP A 23 -7.16 -16.45 -3.82
N LEU A 24 -6.95 -15.39 -3.05
CA LEU A 24 -5.78 -14.51 -3.17
C LEU A 24 -4.64 -14.91 -2.24
N LYS A 25 -4.89 -15.73 -1.23
CA LYS A 25 -3.88 -16.15 -0.24
C LYS A 25 -2.73 -16.87 -0.92
N ASN A 26 -1.50 -16.53 -0.53
CA ASN A 26 -0.25 -17.13 -1.04
C ASN A 26 -0.01 -16.98 -2.55
N LYS A 27 -0.79 -16.16 -3.27
CA LYS A 27 -0.46 -15.83 -4.66
C LYS A 27 0.82 -14.98 -4.68
N PRO A 28 1.79 -15.28 -5.56
CA PRO A 28 3.11 -14.62 -5.57
C PRO A 28 3.06 -13.13 -5.90
N ASP A 29 1.98 -12.67 -6.54
CA ASP A 29 1.78 -11.27 -6.91
C ASP A 29 1.00 -10.48 -5.85
N VAL A 30 0.51 -11.16 -4.81
CA VAL A 30 -0.14 -10.54 -3.66
C VAL A 30 0.92 -10.30 -2.60
N ARG A 31 1.06 -9.03 -2.22
CA ARG A 31 1.93 -8.59 -1.14
C ARG A 31 1.32 -8.85 0.22
N GLU A 32 0.05 -8.46 0.38
CA GLU A 32 -0.64 -8.56 1.67
C GLU A 32 -2.16 -8.54 1.47
N ILE A 33 -2.87 -9.22 2.36
CA ILE A 33 -4.33 -9.16 2.46
C ILE A 33 -4.71 -9.02 3.93
N TYR A 34 -5.63 -8.11 4.25
CA TYR A 34 -6.15 -7.93 5.61
C TYR A 34 -7.57 -7.38 5.62
N LYS A 35 -8.31 -7.60 6.71
CA LYS A 35 -9.63 -6.98 6.93
C LYS A 35 -9.45 -5.50 7.28
N HIS A 36 -10.29 -4.63 6.71
CA HIS A 36 -10.22 -3.20 7.00
C HIS A 36 -10.52 -2.92 8.47
N GLN A 37 -9.72 -2.06 9.11
CA GLN A 37 -9.82 -1.83 10.57
C GLN A 37 -11.14 -1.16 10.98
N ARG A 38 -11.68 -0.27 10.14
CA ARG A 38 -12.92 0.48 10.41
C ARG A 38 -14.18 -0.18 9.84
N PHE A 39 -14.04 -1.06 8.86
CA PHE A 39 -15.17 -1.60 8.07
C PHE A 39 -15.07 -3.12 8.04
N THR A 40 -15.87 -3.80 8.86
CA THR A 40 -15.80 -5.26 9.03
C THR A 40 -16.19 -6.05 7.78
N ASN A 41 -17.00 -5.41 6.92
CA ASN A 41 -17.43 -5.89 5.61
C ASN A 41 -16.48 -5.45 4.47
N ALA A 42 -15.24 -5.05 4.79
CA ALA A 42 -14.25 -4.69 3.79
C ALA A 42 -12.94 -5.47 3.94
N LEU A 43 -12.41 -5.91 2.81
CA LEU A 43 -11.12 -6.59 2.65
C LEU A 43 -10.19 -5.68 1.85
N VAL A 44 -8.94 -5.55 2.30
CA VAL A 44 -7.90 -4.84 1.57
C VAL A 44 -6.93 -5.86 0.99
N ALA A 45 -6.66 -5.78 -0.31
CA ALA A 45 -5.67 -6.59 -1.01
C ALA A 45 -4.62 -5.70 -1.69
N ILE A 46 -3.35 -5.94 -1.37
CA ILE A 46 -2.20 -5.19 -1.90
C ILE A 46 -1.42 -6.11 -2.84
N PHE A 47 -1.13 -5.63 -4.04
CA PHE A 47 -0.39 -6.35 -5.07
C PHE A 47 0.99 -5.75 -5.30
N TYR A 48 1.93 -6.57 -5.80
CA TYR A 48 3.22 -6.09 -6.29
C TYR A 48 3.09 -5.50 -7.70
N ASP A 49 2.29 -6.13 -8.57
CA ASP A 49 2.08 -5.72 -9.96
C ASP A 49 0.69 -5.08 -10.14
N ILE A 50 0.65 -3.86 -10.68
CA ILE A 50 -0.60 -3.13 -10.92
C ILE A 50 -1.52 -3.83 -11.94
N ARG A 51 -0.96 -4.56 -12.91
CA ARG A 51 -1.75 -5.33 -13.90
C ARG A 51 -2.52 -6.46 -13.23
N LYS A 52 -1.96 -7.04 -12.17
CA LYS A 52 -2.62 -8.09 -11.37
C LYS A 52 -3.75 -7.50 -10.54
N ALA A 53 -3.54 -6.32 -9.94
CA ALA A 53 -4.61 -5.58 -9.29
C ALA A 53 -5.74 -5.25 -10.29
N GLU A 54 -5.41 -4.84 -11.52
CA GLU A 54 -6.40 -4.58 -12.57
C GLU A 54 -7.17 -5.82 -13.00
N ALA A 55 -6.50 -6.95 -13.18
CA ALA A 55 -7.16 -8.22 -13.50
C ALA A 55 -8.16 -8.61 -12.40
N VAL A 56 -7.71 -8.62 -11.14
CA VAL A 56 -8.57 -8.95 -9.99
C VAL A 56 -9.72 -7.94 -9.83
N TYR A 57 -9.47 -6.65 -10.06
CA TYR A 57 -10.52 -5.63 -10.05
C TYR A 57 -11.60 -5.93 -11.09
N LYS A 58 -11.21 -6.27 -12.33
CA LYS A 58 -12.16 -6.62 -13.41
C LYS A 58 -12.94 -7.89 -13.08
N ASP A 59 -12.26 -8.91 -12.54
CA ASP A 59 -12.90 -10.16 -12.14
C ASP A 59 -13.94 -9.91 -11.04
N ILE A 60 -13.59 -9.17 -9.98
CA ILE A 60 -14.53 -8.85 -8.89
C ILE A 60 -15.66 -7.96 -9.38
N LYS A 61 -15.37 -6.96 -10.21
CA LYS A 61 -16.38 -6.04 -10.77
C LYS A 61 -17.36 -6.73 -11.73
N SER A 62 -16.98 -7.87 -12.32
CA SER A 62 -17.89 -8.71 -13.10
C SER A 62 -18.89 -9.49 -12.23
N THR A 63 -18.66 -9.52 -10.91
CA THR A 63 -19.59 -10.06 -9.91
C THR A 63 -20.42 -8.93 -9.30
N ASN A 64 -21.43 -9.26 -8.48
CA ASN A 64 -22.19 -8.27 -7.71
C ASN A 64 -21.46 -7.79 -6.43
N THR A 65 -20.13 -7.93 -6.38
CA THR A 65 -19.29 -7.52 -5.25
C THR A 65 -18.72 -6.14 -5.52
N VAL A 66 -18.75 -5.26 -4.52
CA VAL A 66 -18.25 -3.90 -4.67
C VAL A 66 -16.73 -3.88 -4.52
N VAL A 67 -16.03 -3.18 -5.42
CA VAL A 67 -14.57 -3.06 -5.38
C VAL A 67 -14.11 -1.67 -5.83
N TYR A 68 -13.12 -1.13 -5.12
CA TYR A 68 -12.51 0.17 -5.39
C TYR A 68 -10.99 0.07 -5.45
N TYR A 69 -10.37 0.86 -6.31
CA TYR A 69 -8.94 1.18 -6.19
C TYR A 69 -8.73 2.15 -5.02
N SER A 70 -7.70 1.92 -4.23
CA SER A 70 -7.32 2.77 -3.10
C SER A 70 -5.80 2.84 -2.94
N ILE A 71 -5.34 3.36 -1.81
CA ILE A 71 -3.95 3.30 -1.37
C ILE A 71 -3.80 2.36 -0.18
N SER A 72 -2.64 1.76 -0.01
CA SER A 72 -2.36 0.89 1.13
C SER A 72 -2.05 1.69 2.39
N LYS A 73 -2.02 1.01 3.55
CA LYS A 73 -1.50 1.56 4.82
C LYS A 73 -0.06 2.07 4.71
N TYR A 74 0.70 1.62 3.71
CA TYR A 74 2.08 2.07 3.48
C TYR A 74 2.14 3.42 2.76
N GLU A 75 1.05 3.84 2.13
CA GLU A 75 0.98 4.99 1.22
C GLU A 75 0.25 6.19 1.82
N VAL A 76 -0.43 6.00 2.96
CA VAL A 76 -1.15 7.07 3.66
C VAL A 76 -0.18 8.23 3.93
N PRO A 77 -0.45 9.44 3.43
CA PRO A 77 0.42 10.60 3.65
C PRO A 77 0.64 10.88 5.15
N GLN A 78 1.88 11.14 5.52
CA GLN A 78 2.30 11.50 6.88
C GLN A 78 3.00 12.86 6.87
N GLU A 79 3.23 13.47 8.03
CA GLU A 79 3.94 14.76 8.12
C GLU A 79 5.33 14.70 7.45
N ILE A 80 6.05 13.59 7.64
CA ILE A 80 7.29 13.28 6.91
C ILE A 80 6.95 12.24 5.83
N ASP A 81 6.55 12.72 4.66
CA ASP A 81 6.09 11.88 3.55
C ASP A 81 7.25 11.29 2.72
N LYS A 82 8.18 10.60 3.40
CA LYS A 82 9.34 9.96 2.78
C LYS A 82 8.95 8.65 2.10
N CYS A 83 9.30 8.52 0.83
CA CYS A 83 9.20 7.27 0.10
C CYS A 83 10.47 6.43 0.28
N ASP A 84 10.29 5.18 0.73
CA ASP A 84 11.34 4.19 0.86
C ASP A 84 10.89 2.83 0.30
N GLU A 85 11.76 1.83 0.42
CA GLU A 85 11.58 0.48 -0.13
C GLU A 85 10.38 -0.26 0.50
N SER A 86 10.01 0.09 1.73
CA SER A 86 8.88 -0.55 2.42
C SER A 86 7.52 -0.12 1.85
N ARG A 87 7.48 0.95 1.04
CA ARG A 87 6.24 1.64 0.64
C ARG A 87 5.49 1.04 -0.56
N ASN A 88 5.97 -0.08 -1.10
CA ASN A 88 5.36 -0.75 -2.25
C ASN A 88 5.18 0.17 -3.48
N GLN A 89 6.18 0.99 -3.77
CA GLN A 89 6.15 1.93 -4.90
C GLN A 89 6.96 1.39 -6.08
N GLY A 90 6.44 1.56 -7.29
CA GLY A 90 7.06 1.10 -8.53
C GLY A 90 7.99 2.14 -9.17
N THR A 91 7.95 3.38 -8.70
CA THR A 91 8.74 4.48 -9.26
C THR A 91 10.10 4.63 -8.57
N VAL A 92 11.15 4.71 -9.38
CA VAL A 92 12.51 5.03 -8.94
C VAL A 92 13.07 6.23 -9.69
N TYR A 93 13.82 7.05 -8.97
CA TYR A 93 14.60 8.16 -9.52
C TYR A 93 16.07 7.76 -9.51
N ILE A 94 16.66 7.71 -10.69
CA ILE A 94 18.03 7.27 -10.94
C ILE A 94 18.83 8.47 -11.40
N THR A 95 19.90 8.78 -10.68
CA THR A 95 20.84 9.86 -11.00
C THR A 95 22.21 9.26 -11.30
N LEU A 96 22.72 9.57 -12.49
CA LEU A 96 24.09 9.29 -12.94
C LEU A 96 24.97 10.49 -12.60
N LYS A 97 25.99 10.33 -11.78
CA LYS A 97 26.88 11.42 -11.37
C LYS A 97 28.19 11.37 -12.16
N ASN A 98 28.83 12.52 -12.29
CA ASN A 98 30.23 12.72 -12.69
C ASN A 98 30.63 12.45 -14.15
N ASN A 99 29.80 11.85 -15.02
CA ASN A 99 30.19 11.68 -16.44
C ASN A 99 28.98 11.75 -17.40
N ARG A 100 29.16 12.44 -18.54
CA ARG A 100 28.12 12.69 -19.56
C ARG A 100 28.13 11.68 -20.72
N ASN A 101 29.11 10.79 -20.79
CA ASN A 101 29.27 9.86 -21.91
C ASN A 101 28.54 8.51 -21.72
N VAL A 102 27.47 8.48 -20.93
CA VAL A 102 26.65 7.27 -20.82
C VAL A 102 25.78 7.15 -22.07
N ASN A 103 25.92 6.02 -22.77
CA ASN A 103 25.01 5.69 -23.86
C ASN A 103 23.61 5.46 -23.29
N GLU A 104 22.73 6.43 -23.51
CA GLU A 104 21.37 6.44 -22.98
C GLU A 104 20.56 5.22 -23.44
N LYS A 105 20.73 4.78 -24.68
CA LYS A 105 20.01 3.62 -25.22
C LYS A 105 20.43 2.33 -24.52
N GLU A 106 21.73 2.16 -24.28
CA GLU A 106 22.25 1.00 -23.54
C GLU A 106 21.84 1.04 -22.07
N PHE A 107 21.89 2.22 -21.45
CA PHE A 107 21.48 2.38 -20.06
C PHE A 107 19.99 2.08 -19.87
N MET A 108 19.12 2.57 -20.77
CA MET A 108 17.70 2.25 -20.74
C MET A 108 17.42 0.77 -21.03
N LYS A 109 18.20 0.13 -21.92
CA LYS A 109 18.15 -1.32 -22.13
C LYS A 109 18.53 -2.08 -20.86
N HIS A 110 19.56 -1.62 -20.15
CA HIS A 110 19.96 -2.20 -18.86
C HIS A 110 18.87 -2.02 -17.79
N ILE A 111 18.28 -0.83 -17.65
CA ILE A 111 17.15 -0.58 -16.75
C ILE A 111 15.97 -1.52 -17.06
N SER A 112 15.64 -1.68 -18.34
CA SER A 112 14.53 -2.55 -18.78
C SER A 112 14.78 -4.04 -18.48
N SER A 113 16.02 -4.45 -18.23
CA SER A 113 16.34 -5.84 -17.88
C SER A 113 15.89 -6.23 -16.46
N PHE A 114 15.63 -5.26 -15.58
CA PHE A 114 15.17 -5.52 -14.21
C PHE A 114 13.65 -5.74 -14.10
N GLY A 115 12.91 -5.38 -15.14
CA GLY A 115 11.46 -5.60 -15.24
C GLY A 115 10.79 -4.76 -16.30
N GLU A 116 9.52 -5.03 -16.51
CA GLU A 116 8.71 -4.31 -17.47
C GLU A 116 8.42 -2.88 -16.99
N ILE A 117 8.88 -1.91 -17.77
CA ILE A 117 8.65 -0.50 -17.54
C ILE A 117 7.20 -0.17 -17.92
N LYS A 118 6.47 0.41 -16.97
CA LYS A 118 5.13 0.97 -17.20
C LYS A 118 5.23 2.34 -17.86
N GLU A 119 6.10 3.20 -17.34
CA GLU A 119 6.21 4.58 -17.80
C GLU A 119 7.60 5.16 -17.50
N ILE A 120 8.09 6.02 -18.38
CA ILE A 120 9.27 6.87 -18.14
C ILE A 120 8.78 8.29 -17.89
N LYS A 121 8.70 8.68 -16.61
CA LYS A 121 8.12 9.95 -16.17
C LYS A 121 9.02 11.16 -16.44
N LEU A 122 10.32 10.95 -16.42
CA LEU A 122 11.31 11.99 -16.65
C LEU A 122 12.59 11.39 -17.21
N THR A 123 13.11 12.04 -18.24
CA THR A 123 14.41 11.76 -18.81
C THR A 123 15.09 13.09 -19.06
N SER A 124 16.09 13.44 -18.26
CA SER A 124 16.85 14.68 -18.44
C SER A 124 18.32 14.42 -18.18
N GLY A 125 19.10 14.30 -19.26
CA GLY A 125 20.54 14.02 -19.22
C GLY A 125 20.89 12.88 -18.26
N LEU A 126 21.39 13.27 -17.10
CA LEU A 126 21.88 12.42 -16.01
C LEU A 126 20.79 11.84 -15.10
N ILE A 127 19.52 12.16 -15.34
CA ILE A 127 18.40 11.81 -14.47
C ILE A 127 17.37 11.00 -15.26
N LYS A 128 16.93 9.88 -14.68
CA LYS A 128 15.81 9.07 -15.17
C LYS A 128 14.81 8.82 -14.03
N CYS A 129 13.53 9.02 -14.29
CA CYS A 129 12.44 8.63 -13.40
C CYS A 129 11.61 7.58 -14.12
N VAL A 130 11.63 6.35 -13.60
CA VAL A 130 11.06 5.17 -14.25
C VAL A 130 10.08 4.50 -13.30
N GLU A 131 8.88 4.22 -13.78
CA GLU A 131 7.87 3.43 -13.07
C GLU A 131 7.77 2.04 -13.67
N PHE A 132 7.89 1.01 -12.84
CA PHE A 132 7.68 -0.39 -13.20
C PHE A 132 6.23 -0.81 -12.95
N PHE A 133 5.74 -1.79 -13.71
CA PHE A 133 4.47 -2.44 -13.38
C PHE A 133 4.56 -3.14 -12.01
N ASP A 134 5.65 -3.88 -11.78
CA ASP A 134 5.94 -4.62 -10.57
C ASP A 134 6.91 -3.87 -9.65
N THR A 135 6.51 -3.64 -8.38
CA THR A 135 7.33 -2.91 -7.40
C THR A 135 8.61 -3.64 -7.03
N ARG A 136 8.66 -4.97 -7.20
CA ARG A 136 9.87 -5.77 -6.98
C ARG A 136 10.98 -5.39 -7.95
N SER A 137 10.65 -4.91 -9.15
CA SER A 137 11.65 -4.42 -10.12
C SER A 137 12.31 -3.11 -9.68
N ALA A 138 11.56 -2.23 -9.01
CA ALA A 138 12.12 -1.04 -8.38
C ALA A 138 13.14 -1.42 -7.29
N SER A 139 12.84 -2.43 -6.46
CA SER A 139 13.76 -2.97 -5.46
C SER A 139 15.02 -3.56 -6.10
N LYS A 140 14.86 -4.40 -7.14
CA LYS A 140 16.00 -5.01 -7.87
C LYS A 140 16.95 -3.95 -8.45
N ILE A 141 16.41 -2.90 -9.08
CA ILE A 141 17.24 -1.80 -9.60
C ILE A 141 18.02 -1.13 -8.49
N ARG A 142 17.36 -0.83 -7.38
CA ARG A 142 18.00 -0.13 -6.28
C ARG A 142 19.11 -0.97 -5.67
N GLU A 143 18.87 -2.26 -5.42
CA GLU A 143 19.89 -3.20 -4.96
C GLU A 143 21.06 -3.34 -5.95
N ALA A 144 20.75 -3.35 -7.25
CA ALA A 144 21.74 -3.52 -8.29
C ALA A 144 22.59 -2.27 -8.52
N LEU A 145 22.02 -1.06 -8.44
CA LEU A 145 22.66 0.18 -8.92
C LEU A 145 22.91 1.23 -7.84
N ASN A 146 22.16 1.25 -6.73
CA ASN A 146 22.30 2.33 -5.76
C ASN A 146 23.69 2.32 -5.10
N ASN A 147 24.36 3.48 -5.11
CA ASN A 147 25.73 3.65 -4.64
C ASN A 147 26.76 2.76 -5.36
N LYS A 148 26.45 2.27 -6.57
CA LYS A 148 27.38 1.52 -7.41
C LYS A 148 27.80 2.34 -8.62
N SER A 149 28.78 1.83 -9.35
CA SER A 149 29.24 2.43 -10.60
C SER A 149 28.56 1.79 -11.80
N TYR A 150 28.22 2.60 -12.81
CA TYR A 150 27.82 2.15 -14.13
C TYR A 150 28.71 2.83 -15.17
N GLY A 151 29.61 2.06 -15.79
CA GLY A 151 30.75 2.62 -16.50
C GLY A 151 31.58 3.51 -15.56
N ASN A 152 31.79 4.76 -15.98
CA ASN A 152 32.54 5.76 -15.20
C ASN A 152 31.64 6.70 -14.38
N CYS A 153 30.34 6.40 -14.26
CA CYS A 153 29.39 7.17 -13.44
C CYS A 153 29.17 6.49 -12.10
N SER A 154 29.07 7.26 -11.02
CA SER A 154 28.44 6.76 -9.80
C SER A 154 26.93 6.93 -9.88
N VAL A 155 26.18 5.95 -9.42
CA VAL A 155 24.72 5.91 -9.55
C VAL A 155 24.08 6.03 -8.18
N SER A 156 23.07 6.88 -8.07
CA SER A 156 22.18 6.90 -6.90
C SER A 156 20.75 6.62 -7.33
N VAL A 157 20.08 5.73 -6.62
CA VAL A 157 18.69 5.33 -6.87
C VAL A 157 17.88 5.60 -5.61
N ARG A 158 16.76 6.31 -5.75
CA ARG A 158 15.79 6.53 -4.65
C ARG A 158 14.38 6.16 -5.08
N ASN A 159 13.60 5.61 -4.16
CA ASN A 159 12.17 5.40 -4.37
C ASN A 159 11.44 6.74 -4.40
N VAL A 160 10.40 6.82 -5.20
CA VAL A 160 9.50 7.97 -5.30
C VAL A 160 8.07 7.46 -5.27
N TRP A 161 7.17 8.25 -4.72
CA TRP A 161 5.74 7.94 -4.73
C TRP A 161 5.22 7.86 -6.18
N ASP A 162 4.46 6.81 -6.49
CA ASP A 162 3.81 6.65 -7.78
C ASP A 162 2.74 7.74 -7.99
N LEU A 163 2.11 8.15 -6.90
CA LEU A 163 1.08 9.18 -6.81
C LEU A 163 1.53 10.31 -5.87
N ASN A 164 1.23 11.56 -6.25
CA ASN A 164 1.45 12.69 -5.35
C ASN A 164 0.52 12.62 -4.12
N SER A 165 0.89 13.34 -3.06
CA SER A 165 0.16 13.32 -1.78
C SER A 165 -1.32 13.71 -1.92
N LYS A 166 -1.63 14.73 -2.73
CA LYS A 166 -3.01 15.16 -2.99
C LYS A 166 -3.87 14.04 -3.57
N THR A 167 -3.38 13.37 -4.62
CA THR A 167 -4.08 12.24 -5.25
C THR A 167 -4.25 11.05 -4.30
N ARG A 168 -3.24 10.77 -3.45
CA ARG A 168 -3.33 9.71 -2.43
C ARG A 168 -4.45 10.01 -1.42
N THR A 169 -4.50 11.24 -0.91
CA THR A 169 -5.55 11.69 0.01
C THR A 169 -6.94 11.66 -0.63
N GLU A 170 -7.07 12.12 -1.87
CA GLU A 170 -8.35 12.11 -2.61
C GLU A 170 -8.87 10.68 -2.82
N LEU A 171 -8.00 9.73 -3.18
CA LEU A 171 -8.37 8.32 -3.32
C LEU A 171 -8.85 7.73 -2.00
N LEU A 172 -8.11 7.95 -0.91
CA LEU A 172 -8.46 7.44 0.41
C LEU A 172 -9.83 7.97 0.87
N ASN A 173 -10.02 9.29 0.81
CA ASN A 173 -11.26 9.94 1.24
C ASN A 173 -12.46 9.49 0.40
N ARG A 174 -12.29 9.38 -0.92
CA ARG A 174 -13.35 8.91 -1.81
C ARG A 174 -13.77 7.49 -1.44
N VAL A 175 -12.81 6.58 -1.26
CA VAL A 175 -13.11 5.18 -0.93
C VAL A 175 -13.79 5.08 0.44
N GLU A 176 -13.32 5.81 1.45
CA GLU A 176 -13.98 5.83 2.76
C GLU A 176 -15.43 6.35 2.68
N GLN A 177 -15.68 7.41 1.91
CA GLN A 177 -17.04 7.93 1.69
C GLN A 177 -17.95 6.93 0.97
N GLU A 178 -17.44 6.22 -0.03
CA GLU A 178 -18.22 5.22 -0.76
C GLU A 178 -18.55 4.01 0.13
N ILE A 179 -17.61 3.54 0.95
CA ILE A 179 -17.86 2.42 1.87
C ILE A 179 -18.89 2.80 2.94
N GLN A 180 -18.87 4.03 3.43
CA GLN A 180 -19.85 4.51 4.43
C GLN A 180 -21.29 4.53 3.91
N LYS A 181 -21.50 4.72 2.60
CA LYS A 181 -22.83 4.70 1.96
C LYS A 181 -23.41 3.30 1.82
N ILE A 182 -22.57 2.28 1.84
CA ILE A 182 -22.99 0.88 1.72
C ILE A 182 -23.49 0.47 3.10
N GLU A 183 -24.81 0.56 3.30
CA GLU A 183 -25.48 0.19 4.55
C GLU A 183 -24.96 -1.16 5.05
N VAL A 184 -24.42 -1.15 6.27
CA VAL A 184 -24.02 -2.35 6.99
C VAL A 184 -25.28 -2.89 7.66
N PRO A 185 -25.72 -4.14 7.40
CA PRO A 185 -26.69 -4.79 8.26
C PRO A 185 -26.10 -4.79 9.67
N ASP A 186 -26.73 -4.06 10.59
CA ASP A 186 -26.24 -3.79 11.94
C ASP A 186 -25.63 -5.05 12.58
N VAL A 187 -24.30 -5.13 12.61
CA VAL A 187 -23.64 -5.86 13.69
C VAL A 187 -23.94 -5.01 14.91
N LYS A 188 -24.99 -5.41 15.66
CA LYS A 188 -25.48 -4.74 16.87
C LYS A 188 -24.32 -4.04 17.55
N LYS A 189 -24.20 -2.72 17.32
CA LYS A 189 -23.30 -1.90 18.11
C LYS A 189 -23.78 -2.15 19.54
N ARG A 190 -22.97 -2.83 20.36
CA ARG A 190 -23.22 -2.82 21.80
C ARG A 190 -23.31 -1.35 22.14
N LYS A 191 -24.52 -0.86 22.42
CA LYS A 191 -24.72 0.48 22.94
C LYS A 191 -23.85 0.53 24.18
N ILE A 192 -22.72 1.23 24.10
CA ILE A 192 -22.12 1.77 25.30
C ILE A 192 -23.16 2.79 25.72
N THR A 193 -24.03 2.40 26.64
CA THR A 193 -24.85 3.34 27.38
C THR A 193 -23.86 4.28 28.04
N ASN A 194 -23.77 5.51 27.54
CA ASN A 194 -23.19 6.63 28.28
C ASN A 194 -24.02 6.78 29.56
N LYS A 195 -23.69 6.01 30.60
CA LYS A 195 -23.95 6.45 31.95
C LYS A 195 -23.18 7.75 32.13
N LYS A 196 -23.86 8.76 32.67
CA LYS A 196 -23.28 10.07 32.97
C LYS A 196 -21.88 9.87 33.53
N THR A 197 -20.89 10.44 32.85
CA THR A 197 -19.51 10.48 33.30
C THR A 197 -19.48 11.26 34.61
N GLU A 198 -19.40 10.54 35.72
CA GLU A 198 -18.64 11.05 36.86
C GLU A 198 -17.22 11.29 36.36
N ASN A 199 -16.59 12.39 36.78
CA ASN A 199 -15.21 12.71 36.43
C ASN A 199 -14.29 11.68 37.11
N ILE A 200 -14.21 10.49 36.54
CA ILE A 200 -13.27 9.45 36.96
C ILE A 200 -11.93 9.82 36.33
N PRO A 201 -10.89 10.11 37.12
CA PRO A 201 -9.54 10.35 36.62
C PRO A 201 -9.10 9.19 35.72
N PHE A 202 -8.39 9.51 34.64
CA PHE A 202 -7.85 8.50 33.71
C PHE A 202 -7.00 7.43 34.41
N GLY A 203 -6.34 7.78 35.53
CA GLY A 203 -5.58 6.83 36.35
C GLY A 203 -6.44 5.69 36.87
N ASP A 204 -7.62 5.98 37.39
CA ASP A 204 -8.50 4.97 37.98
C ASP A 204 -9.07 4.03 36.90
N LEU A 205 -9.39 4.57 35.71
CA LEU A 205 -9.80 3.78 34.55
C LEU A 205 -8.67 2.89 34.01
N PHE A 206 -7.43 3.37 34.09
CA PHE A 206 -6.26 2.62 33.68
C PHE A 206 -5.96 1.50 34.67
N ASP A 207 -6.07 1.76 35.96
CA ASP A 207 -5.86 0.76 37.02
C ASP A 207 -6.92 -0.34 36.95
N GLU A 208 -8.19 0.02 36.75
CA GLU A 208 -9.27 -0.96 36.55
C GLU A 208 -9.02 -1.83 35.31
N PHE A 209 -8.60 -1.22 34.19
CA PHE A 209 -8.24 -1.95 32.98
C PHE A 209 -7.06 -2.92 33.20
N ILE A 210 -6.03 -2.48 33.93
CA ILE A 210 -4.86 -3.32 34.25
C ILE A 210 -5.29 -4.50 35.13
N VAL A 211 -6.14 -4.28 36.13
CA VAL A 211 -6.66 -5.35 37.02
C VAL A 211 -7.51 -6.35 36.23
N GLU A 212 -8.41 -5.89 35.37
CA GLU A 212 -9.27 -6.77 34.56
C GLU A 212 -8.51 -7.60 33.52
N ASN A 213 -7.31 -7.16 33.13
CA ASN A 213 -6.51 -7.80 32.10
C ASN A 213 -5.17 -8.32 32.61
N LEU A 214 -4.99 -8.35 33.93
CA LEU A 214 -3.72 -8.66 34.59
C LEU A 214 -3.24 -10.07 34.25
N ASP A 215 -4.15 -11.04 34.18
CA ASP A 215 -3.85 -12.42 33.77
C ASP A 215 -3.32 -12.50 32.33
N LYS A 216 -3.88 -11.71 31.41
CA LYS A 216 -3.46 -11.66 30.00
C LYS A 216 -2.11 -10.97 29.84
N ILE A 217 -1.84 -9.97 30.68
CA ILE A 217 -0.57 -9.24 30.71
C ILE A 217 0.53 -10.15 31.26
N ILE A 218 0.29 -10.85 32.38
CA ILE A 218 1.24 -11.81 32.97
C ILE A 218 1.59 -12.92 31.98
N LEU A 219 0.60 -13.45 31.24
CA LEU A 219 0.80 -14.47 30.21
C LEU A 219 1.74 -14.02 29.06
N LYS A 220 1.84 -12.71 28.81
CA LYS A 220 2.74 -12.16 27.78
C LYS A 220 4.12 -11.77 28.31
N ILE A 221 4.26 -11.48 29.60
CA ILE A 221 5.55 -11.10 30.21
C ILE A 221 6.42 -12.33 30.52
N LYS A 222 5.80 -13.52 30.67
CA LYS A 222 6.53 -14.79 30.89
C LYS A 222 6.95 -15.52 29.61
N ARG A 223 7.05 -14.83 28.46
CA ARG A 223 7.58 -15.35 27.19
C ARG A 223 8.81 -14.60 26.75
#